data_AF-A0A210Q0K9-F1
#
_entry.id   AF-A0A210Q0K9-F1
#
_cell.length_a   1.000
_cell.length_b   1.000
_cell.length_c   1.000
_cell.angle_alpha   90.00
_cell.angle_beta   90.00
_cell.angle_gamma   90.00
#
_symmetry.space_group_name_H-M   'P 1'
#
loop_
_entity.id
_entity.type
_entity.pdbx_description
1 polymer ?
#
loop_
_entity_poly.entity_id
_entity_poly.type
_entity_poly.pdbx_seq_one_letter_code
_entity_poly.pdbx_strand_id
1 'polypeptide(L)'
;METLLSDSENYYDNHRRGNRSHAVRYSKVRVSDLEDESDEIDGDLEGVSLIRREAGNDLEDDYKGKTFTVQEAIDSLGLGPFQLKLFVICGLFTAADAMEMMLLAVLSPVLRCEWQLEKYQVALITTVVFIGMGITAPIWGAMGDKFGRRTTLYMVSLWIGYFGLLTTFSPSYIWILILRSLVGGGLAGSPQSFAILTEYLPSKHRAKLLNLTQISWAMGTSFEIIVAAIVLPSLGWRWLLFISAIPSFIICIVMKFLPESARYLVAAGRREEAIKVLEKAARTNSATIPEGRLVCSSPVTQQGKMSDLFSPMYRKTTLQLWVLWFVTAFSYYGMVLASAEILQVHNAKNEGGENCSCNLLEYDDYITMIISTIGEFICLPVNMILFDIIGRRKTGAIDLTGCAVFFILLQINMPQHLLTGIMLLVRGFSAANFNFVYIYTAEVYPTTVRTLGIGTASAWARVGAMLTPFVAQVLLDQSLSAAVWVYGSLGLIAAICSWTLPIETKSRVLPQSVKLEEEEES
;
A
#
# COMPACT_ATOMS: atom_id res chain seq x y z
N MET A 1 -82.39 -10.88 -22.53
CA MET A 1 -81.56 -11.23 -23.68
C MET A 1 -80.33 -10.35 -23.66
N GLU A 2 -79.40 -10.65 -22.75
CA GLU A 2 -78.52 -11.84 -22.80
C GLU A 2 -77.45 -11.65 -23.84
N THR A 3 -76.30 -11.21 -23.37
CA THR A 3 -74.95 -11.74 -23.58
C THR A 3 -74.00 -10.57 -23.31
N LEU A 4 -72.87 -10.83 -22.65
CA LEU A 4 -71.84 -9.90 -22.13
C LEU A 4 -71.77 -9.71 -20.60
N LEU A 5 -72.51 -10.48 -19.79
CA LEU A 5 -72.31 -10.57 -18.33
C LEU A 5 -72.22 -12.02 -17.81
N SER A 6 -71.51 -12.87 -18.55
CA SER A 6 -71.06 -14.19 -18.10
C SER A 6 -69.65 -14.39 -18.67
N ASP A 7 -68.70 -14.77 -17.83
CA ASP A 7 -67.37 -15.29 -18.21
C ASP A 7 -66.15 -14.35 -18.06
N SER A 8 -66.04 -13.62 -16.93
CA SER A 8 -64.69 -13.30 -16.42
C SER A 8 -64.53 -13.27 -14.89
N GLU A 9 -65.54 -13.71 -14.14
CA GLU A 9 -65.44 -13.94 -12.68
C GLU A 9 -64.68 -15.22 -12.29
N ASN A 10 -63.91 -15.82 -13.22
CA ASN A 10 -63.21 -17.10 -13.01
C ASN A 10 -61.67 -17.05 -13.16
N TYR A 11 -61.05 -15.86 -13.18
CA TYR A 11 -59.58 -15.76 -13.28
C TYR A 11 -58.85 -15.62 -11.93
N TYR A 12 -59.58 -15.51 -10.80
CA TYR A 12 -58.96 -15.23 -9.50
C TYR A 12 -58.69 -16.44 -8.58
N ASP A 13 -58.97 -17.68 -8.99
CA ASP A 13 -58.94 -18.83 -8.04
C ASP A 13 -58.14 -20.07 -8.47
N ASN A 14 -57.12 -19.96 -9.33
CA ASN A 14 -56.35 -21.14 -9.78
C ASN A 14 -54.81 -21.10 -9.68
N HIS A 15 -54.23 -20.11 -8.98
CA HIS A 15 -52.77 -20.10 -8.70
C HIS A 15 -52.41 -20.36 -7.23
N ARG A 16 -53.09 -21.35 -6.64
CA ARG A 16 -52.61 -22.07 -5.44
C ARG A 16 -52.67 -23.58 -5.69
N ARG A 17 -51.61 -24.13 -6.29
CA ARG A 17 -51.09 -25.52 -6.15
C ARG A 17 -50.28 -25.89 -7.39
N GLY A 18 -49.04 -26.34 -7.22
CA GLY A 18 -48.33 -27.06 -8.29
C GLY A 18 -46.83 -26.84 -8.34
N ASN A 19 -46.13 -27.45 -7.40
CA ASN A 19 -44.68 -27.63 -7.43
C ASN A 19 -44.34 -28.70 -8.48
N ARG A 20 -43.58 -28.39 -9.54
CA ARG A 20 -42.63 -29.31 -10.23
C ARG A 20 -41.97 -28.67 -11.48
N SER A 21 -40.66 -28.46 -11.36
CA SER A 21 -39.63 -28.80 -12.35
C SER A 21 -39.96 -28.66 -13.85
N HIS A 22 -39.49 -27.58 -14.48
CA HIS A 22 -39.00 -27.64 -15.86
C HIS A 22 -37.78 -26.74 -16.07
N ALA A 23 -36.73 -27.34 -16.61
CA ALA A 23 -35.49 -26.70 -17.01
C ALA A 23 -35.74 -25.69 -18.13
N VAL A 24 -35.29 -24.45 -17.95
CA VAL A 24 -35.31 -23.44 -19.02
C VAL A 24 -34.00 -23.52 -19.79
N ARG A 25 -34.13 -23.90 -21.05
CA ARG A 25 -33.08 -23.93 -22.08
C ARG A 25 -32.80 -22.49 -22.50
N TYR A 26 -31.61 -21.97 -22.27
CA TYR A 26 -31.21 -20.66 -22.81
C TYR A 26 -31.02 -20.76 -24.33
N SER A 27 -31.97 -20.23 -25.10
CA SER A 27 -31.73 -19.89 -26.51
C SER A 27 -31.04 -18.52 -26.56
N LYS A 28 -29.84 -18.52 -27.12
CA LYS A 28 -29.00 -17.34 -27.34
C LYS A 28 -29.55 -16.59 -28.56
N VAL A 29 -30.39 -15.58 -28.35
CA VAL A 29 -30.78 -14.66 -29.43
C VAL A 29 -29.62 -13.67 -29.61
N ARG A 30 -29.05 -13.63 -30.82
CA ARG A 30 -28.01 -12.68 -31.22
C ARG A 30 -28.68 -11.36 -31.57
N VAL A 31 -28.05 -10.25 -31.16
CA VAL A 31 -28.49 -8.86 -31.42
C VAL A 31 -28.38 -8.48 -32.91
N SER A 32 -27.90 -9.38 -33.77
CA SER A 32 -27.80 -9.18 -35.23
C SER A 32 -29.10 -9.42 -36.01
N ASP A 33 -30.12 -10.01 -35.39
CA ASP A 33 -31.29 -10.54 -36.12
C ASP A 33 -32.51 -9.58 -36.06
N LEU A 34 -32.32 -8.34 -35.57
CA LEU A 34 -33.38 -7.32 -35.42
C LEU A 34 -33.17 -6.09 -36.31
N GLU A 35 -32.17 -6.08 -37.20
CA GLU A 35 -31.87 -4.91 -38.05
C GLU A 35 -32.49 -4.96 -39.47
N ASP A 36 -33.21 -6.02 -39.84
CA ASP A 36 -33.65 -6.22 -41.24
C ASP A 36 -35.15 -6.01 -41.54
N GLU A 37 -35.98 -5.55 -40.58
CA GLU A 37 -37.40 -5.24 -40.85
C GLU A 37 -37.83 -3.89 -40.28
N SER A 38 -37.27 -2.80 -40.80
CA SER A 38 -37.79 -1.46 -40.55
C SER A 38 -37.71 -0.59 -41.80
N ASP A 39 -38.44 -0.99 -42.84
CA ASP A 39 -38.86 -0.13 -43.94
C ASP A 39 -40.31 -0.51 -44.29
N GLU A 40 -41.26 -0.12 -43.44
CA GLU A 40 -42.66 0.21 -43.74
C GLU A 40 -43.50 0.15 -42.46
N ILE A 41 -44.22 1.25 -42.21
CA ILE A 41 -45.32 1.50 -41.25
C ILE A 41 -44.99 2.70 -40.35
N ASP A 42 -45.25 3.87 -40.94
CA ASP A 42 -45.46 5.14 -40.25
C ASP A 42 -46.81 5.05 -39.50
N GLY A 43 -46.76 4.81 -38.20
CA GLY A 43 -47.94 4.86 -37.33
C GLY A 43 -47.92 3.85 -36.20
N ASP A 44 -47.11 4.11 -35.16
CA ASP A 44 -47.36 3.75 -33.74
C ASP A 44 -46.10 3.95 -32.86
N LEU A 45 -45.47 5.13 -32.98
CA LEU A 45 -44.31 5.50 -32.15
C LEU A 45 -44.68 5.69 -30.66
N GLU A 46 -45.94 5.96 -30.32
CA GLU A 46 -46.39 6.02 -28.93
C GLU A 46 -46.55 4.63 -28.30
N GLY A 47 -47.10 3.65 -29.03
CA GLY A 47 -47.32 2.28 -28.53
C GLY A 47 -46.01 1.52 -28.25
N VAL A 48 -45.01 1.65 -29.12
CA VAL A 48 -43.68 1.02 -28.92
C VAL A 48 -42.91 1.71 -27.79
N SER A 49 -43.10 3.01 -27.59
CA SER A 49 -42.52 3.74 -26.45
C SER A 49 -43.18 3.34 -25.12
N LEU A 50 -44.49 3.07 -25.13
CA LEU A 50 -45.24 2.58 -23.97
C LEU A 50 -44.88 1.14 -23.63
N ILE A 51 -44.75 0.25 -24.61
CA ILE A 51 -44.30 -1.15 -24.38
C ILE A 51 -42.83 -1.19 -23.92
N ARG A 52 -41.96 -0.29 -24.40
CA ARG A 52 -40.57 -0.19 -23.89
C ARG A 52 -40.52 0.39 -22.47
N ARG A 53 -41.50 1.21 -22.09
CA ARG A 53 -41.63 1.82 -20.77
C ARG A 53 -42.32 0.88 -19.78
N GLU A 54 -43.25 0.06 -20.23
CA GLU A 54 -43.89 -1.02 -19.46
C GLU A 54 -42.96 -2.23 -19.33
N ALA A 55 -42.28 -2.69 -20.39
CA ALA A 55 -41.26 -3.75 -20.28
C ALA A 55 -39.98 -3.29 -19.54
N GLY A 56 -39.72 -1.97 -19.51
CA GLY A 56 -38.71 -1.35 -18.66
C GLY A 56 -39.14 -1.28 -17.19
N ASN A 57 -40.43 -1.00 -16.93
CA ASN A 57 -41.00 -0.94 -15.58
C ASN A 57 -41.31 -2.34 -14.99
N ASP A 58 -41.67 -3.32 -15.81
CA ASP A 58 -41.95 -4.70 -15.38
C ASP A 58 -40.66 -5.45 -14.98
N LEU A 59 -39.50 -4.96 -15.42
CA LEU A 59 -38.18 -5.37 -14.90
C LEU A 59 -37.72 -4.51 -13.71
N GLU A 60 -38.36 -3.37 -13.45
CA GLU A 60 -38.10 -2.52 -12.28
C GLU A 60 -38.92 -2.95 -11.04
N ASP A 61 -40.05 -3.64 -11.20
CA ASP A 61 -40.99 -3.92 -10.11
C ASP A 61 -40.79 -5.26 -9.35
N ASP A 62 -39.89 -6.15 -9.77
CA ASP A 62 -39.73 -7.47 -9.12
C ASP A 62 -38.67 -7.53 -7.98
N TYR A 63 -37.91 -6.46 -7.77
CA TYR A 63 -37.06 -6.31 -6.59
C TYR A 63 -37.70 -5.34 -5.59
N LYS A 64 -38.37 -5.87 -4.57
CA LYS A 64 -38.61 -5.14 -3.30
C LYS A 64 -37.34 -4.36 -2.97
N GLY A 65 -37.38 -3.02 -2.99
CA GLY A 65 -36.27 -2.07 -3.08
C GLY A 65 -35.16 -2.13 -2.01
N LYS A 66 -34.61 -3.32 -1.73
CA LYS A 66 -33.42 -3.53 -0.94
C LYS A 66 -32.22 -3.27 -1.84
N THR A 67 -31.39 -2.32 -1.43
CA THR A 67 -30.10 -2.03 -2.06
C THR A 67 -29.01 -2.33 -1.07
N PHE A 68 -27.86 -2.80 -1.54
CA PHE A 68 -26.68 -2.95 -0.70
C PHE A 68 -25.44 -2.38 -1.39
N THR A 69 -24.47 -1.97 -0.58
CA THR A 69 -23.17 -1.46 -1.05
C THR A 69 -22.10 -2.55 -1.04
N VAL A 70 -21.01 -2.33 -1.77
CA VAL A 70 -19.84 -3.23 -1.74
C VAL A 70 -19.31 -3.42 -0.31
N GLN A 71 -19.34 -2.36 0.50
CA GLN A 71 -18.86 -2.43 1.89
C GLN A 71 -19.76 -3.32 2.76
N GLU A 72 -21.07 -3.17 2.65
CA GLU A 72 -22.04 -4.01 3.40
C GLU A 72 -21.93 -5.48 3.01
N ALA A 73 -21.73 -5.78 1.72
CA ALA A 73 -21.47 -7.14 1.28
C ALA A 73 -20.20 -7.70 1.91
N ILE A 74 -19.11 -6.92 1.95
CA ILE A 74 -17.83 -7.39 2.52
C ILE A 74 -17.90 -7.53 4.04
N ASP A 75 -18.65 -6.67 4.71
CA ASP A 75 -18.90 -6.79 6.15
C ASP A 75 -19.78 -8.01 6.47
N SER A 76 -20.74 -8.38 5.62
CA SER A 76 -21.54 -9.61 5.78
C SER A 76 -20.73 -10.89 5.53
N LEU A 77 -19.73 -10.83 4.63
CA LEU A 77 -18.81 -11.95 4.36
C LEU A 77 -17.89 -12.29 5.54
N GLY A 78 -17.65 -11.33 6.44
CA GLY A 78 -16.74 -11.48 7.57
C GLY A 78 -15.28 -11.74 7.18
N LEU A 79 -14.46 -12.09 8.17
CA LEU A 79 -13.08 -12.50 7.94
C LEU A 79 -13.05 -14.02 7.67
N GLY A 80 -12.75 -14.41 6.44
CA GLY A 80 -12.70 -15.81 6.02
C GLY A 80 -11.46 -16.17 5.20
N PRO A 81 -11.40 -17.41 4.67
CA PRO A 81 -10.27 -17.90 3.89
C PRO A 81 -10.00 -17.07 2.63
N PHE A 82 -11.02 -16.43 2.04
CA PHE A 82 -10.83 -15.54 0.91
C PHE A 82 -9.97 -14.32 1.28
N GLN A 83 -10.28 -13.64 2.38
CA GLN A 83 -9.52 -12.49 2.86
C GLN A 83 -8.12 -12.89 3.32
N LEU A 84 -7.96 -14.06 3.95
CA LEU A 84 -6.64 -14.56 4.33
C LEU A 84 -5.77 -14.85 3.10
N LYS A 85 -6.35 -15.44 2.04
CA LYS A 85 -5.64 -15.64 0.78
C LYS A 85 -5.21 -14.31 0.15
N LEU A 86 -6.07 -13.30 0.15
CA LEU A 86 -5.73 -11.95 -0.32
C LEU A 86 -4.61 -11.31 0.51
N PHE A 87 -4.69 -11.45 1.83
CA PHE A 87 -3.67 -10.97 2.76
C PHE A 87 -2.30 -11.57 2.45
N VAL A 88 -2.23 -12.89 2.22
CA VAL A 88 -0.97 -13.57 1.85
C VAL A 88 -0.44 -13.08 0.50
N ILE A 89 -1.29 -12.97 -0.52
CA ILE A 89 -0.86 -12.52 -1.86
C ILE A 89 -0.35 -11.07 -1.83
N CYS A 90 -1.08 -10.16 -1.17
CA CYS A 90 -0.66 -8.76 -1.05
C CYS A 90 0.57 -8.62 -0.15
N GLY A 91 0.70 -9.46 0.88
CA GLY A 91 1.88 -9.55 1.73
C GLY A 91 3.11 -10.00 0.94
N LEU A 92 3.00 -11.03 0.11
CA LEU A 92 4.10 -11.49 -0.76
C LEU A 92 4.54 -10.40 -1.75
N PHE A 93 3.60 -9.65 -2.32
CA PHE A 93 3.92 -8.49 -3.16
C PHE A 93 4.69 -7.43 -2.36
N THR A 94 4.20 -7.07 -1.17
CA THR A 94 4.88 -6.11 -0.27
C THR A 94 6.27 -6.60 0.13
N ALA A 95 6.46 -7.90 0.32
CA ALA A 95 7.76 -8.48 0.65
C ALA A 95 8.75 -8.36 -0.51
N ALA A 96 8.34 -8.62 -1.76
CA ALA A 96 9.22 -8.45 -2.92
C ALA A 96 9.60 -6.98 -3.15
N ASP A 97 8.66 -6.05 -2.95
CA ASP A 97 8.98 -4.62 -3.00
C ASP A 97 10.00 -4.22 -1.94
N ALA A 98 9.86 -4.77 -0.73
CA ALA A 98 10.83 -4.57 0.34
C ALA A 98 12.21 -5.10 -0.06
N MET A 99 12.30 -6.27 -0.71
CA MET A 99 13.56 -6.80 -1.22
C MET A 99 14.25 -5.82 -2.17
N GLU A 100 13.54 -5.31 -3.19
CA GLU A 100 14.10 -4.35 -4.16
C GLU A 100 14.54 -3.03 -3.49
N MET A 101 13.82 -2.58 -2.47
CA MET A 101 14.20 -1.40 -1.70
C MET A 101 15.43 -1.63 -0.81
N MET A 102 15.55 -2.81 -0.18
CA MET A 102 16.64 -3.13 0.76
C MET A 102 17.92 -3.54 0.04
N LEU A 103 17.79 -4.07 -1.18
CA LEU A 103 18.90 -4.38 -2.07
C LEU A 103 19.88 -3.20 -2.22
N LEU A 104 19.37 -1.96 -2.26
CA LEU A 104 20.19 -0.75 -2.40
C LEU A 104 21.18 -0.57 -1.24
N ALA A 105 20.80 -0.97 -0.03
CA ALA A 105 21.64 -0.82 1.16
C ALA A 105 22.88 -1.72 1.11
N VAL A 106 22.74 -2.92 0.55
CA VAL A 106 23.84 -3.89 0.45
C VAL A 106 24.62 -3.71 -0.86
N LEU A 107 23.95 -3.33 -1.94
CA LEU A 107 24.56 -3.14 -3.25
C LEU A 107 25.51 -1.93 -3.28
N SER A 108 25.15 -0.84 -2.59
CA SER A 108 25.89 0.42 -2.56
C SER A 108 27.38 0.26 -2.18
N PRO A 109 27.74 -0.33 -1.02
CA PRO A 109 29.14 -0.48 -0.63
C PRO A 109 29.92 -1.40 -1.59
N VAL A 110 29.29 -2.43 -2.16
CA VAL A 110 29.94 -3.34 -3.10
C VAL A 110 30.31 -2.63 -4.40
N LEU A 111 29.39 -1.83 -4.95
CA LEU A 111 29.64 -1.04 -6.17
C LEU A 111 30.68 0.06 -5.94
N ARG A 112 30.73 0.65 -4.74
CA ARG A 112 31.78 1.60 -4.35
C ARG A 112 33.17 0.99 -4.53
N CYS A 113 33.36 -0.27 -4.14
CA CYS A 113 34.66 -0.92 -4.21
C CYS A 113 35.00 -1.44 -5.61
N GLU A 114 34.03 -2.00 -6.32
CA GLU A 114 34.20 -2.50 -7.69
C GLU A 114 34.60 -1.38 -8.66
N TRP A 115 33.92 -0.23 -8.58
CA TRP A 115 34.09 0.86 -9.54
C TRP A 115 34.79 2.10 -8.98
N GLN A 116 35.30 2.02 -7.75
CA GLN A 116 35.99 3.13 -7.07
C GLN A 116 35.17 4.43 -7.10
N LEU A 117 33.88 4.30 -6.82
CA LEU A 117 32.93 5.41 -6.93
C LEU A 117 33.16 6.45 -5.83
N GLU A 118 32.92 7.71 -6.19
CA GLU A 118 32.90 8.80 -5.22
C GLU A 118 31.68 8.69 -4.30
N LYS A 119 31.77 9.22 -3.08
CA LYS A 119 30.73 9.06 -2.05
C LYS A 119 29.35 9.54 -2.53
N TYR A 120 29.31 10.70 -3.21
CA TYR A 120 28.06 11.22 -3.76
C TYR A 120 27.50 10.35 -4.89
N GLN A 121 28.35 9.64 -5.65
CA GLN A 121 27.91 8.74 -6.70
C GLN A 121 27.16 7.53 -6.14
N VAL A 122 27.61 7.02 -4.99
CA VAL A 122 26.93 5.96 -4.24
C VAL A 122 25.57 6.44 -3.74
N ALA A 123 25.52 7.63 -3.13
CA ALA A 123 24.26 8.26 -2.70
C ALA A 123 23.27 8.46 -3.85
N LEU A 124 23.76 8.88 -5.02
CA LEU A 124 22.93 9.08 -6.20
C LEU A 124 22.26 7.78 -6.68
N ILE A 125 22.91 6.61 -6.59
CA ILE A 125 22.30 5.32 -6.97
C ILE A 125 21.02 5.06 -6.18
N THR A 126 21.02 5.37 -4.89
CA THR A 126 19.85 5.21 -4.04
C THR A 126 18.83 6.33 -4.25
N THR A 127 19.29 7.59 -4.33
CA THR A 127 18.41 8.74 -4.51
C THR A 127 17.61 8.69 -5.81
N VAL A 128 18.21 8.22 -6.92
CA VAL A 128 17.48 8.14 -8.21
C VAL A 128 16.30 7.16 -8.17
N VAL A 129 16.35 6.12 -7.33
CA VAL A 129 15.21 5.21 -7.11
C VAL A 129 14.05 5.98 -6.49
N PHE A 130 14.31 6.77 -5.45
CA PHE A 130 13.27 7.60 -4.83
C PHE A 130 12.76 8.71 -5.76
N ILE A 131 13.63 9.34 -6.56
CA ILE A 131 13.24 10.30 -7.59
C ILE A 131 12.31 9.66 -8.62
N GLY A 132 12.70 8.50 -9.15
CA GLY A 132 11.86 7.72 -10.07
C GLY A 132 10.50 7.43 -9.45
N MET A 133 10.48 7.02 -8.18
CA MET A 133 9.26 6.74 -7.45
C MET A 133 8.36 7.97 -7.27
N GLY A 134 8.95 9.14 -7.01
CA GLY A 134 8.22 10.39 -6.86
C GLY A 134 7.56 10.86 -8.16
N ILE A 135 8.28 10.75 -9.29
CA ILE A 135 7.80 11.20 -10.61
C ILE A 135 6.68 10.31 -11.13
N THR A 136 6.76 8.99 -10.92
CA THR A 136 5.79 8.05 -11.50
C THR A 136 4.58 7.78 -10.61
N ALA A 137 4.58 8.17 -9.33
CA ALA A 137 3.46 7.93 -8.41
C ALA A 137 2.10 8.43 -8.94
N PRO A 138 1.96 9.66 -9.49
CA PRO A 138 0.69 10.11 -10.07
C PRO A 138 0.24 9.26 -11.27
N ILE A 139 1.21 8.80 -12.07
CA ILE A 139 0.95 7.96 -13.25
C ILE A 139 0.34 6.63 -12.81
N TRP A 140 0.94 5.95 -11.84
CA TRP A 140 0.41 4.69 -11.31
C TRP A 140 -0.91 4.85 -10.56
N GLY A 141 -1.14 6.00 -9.91
CA GLY A 141 -2.43 6.36 -9.37
C GLY A 141 -3.51 6.39 -10.44
N ALA A 142 -3.29 7.16 -11.51
CA ALA A 142 -4.20 7.28 -12.64
C ALA A 142 -4.41 5.95 -13.39
N MET A 143 -3.36 5.14 -13.53
CA MET A 143 -3.45 3.80 -14.11
C MET A 143 -4.34 2.88 -13.27
N GLY A 144 -4.20 2.91 -11.94
CA GLY A 144 -5.03 2.15 -11.01
C GLY A 144 -6.51 2.48 -11.11
N ASP A 145 -6.82 3.76 -11.31
CA ASP A 145 -8.20 4.23 -11.42
C ASP A 145 -8.80 3.97 -12.82
N LYS A 146 -7.97 3.96 -13.89
CA LYS A 146 -8.43 3.76 -15.27
C LYS A 146 -8.53 2.29 -15.71
N PHE A 147 -7.53 1.48 -15.36
CA PHE A 147 -7.41 0.09 -15.83
C PHE A 147 -7.72 -0.95 -14.75
N GLY A 148 -7.97 -0.50 -13.51
CA GLY A 148 -8.19 -1.36 -12.36
C GLY A 148 -6.90 -1.62 -11.58
N ARG A 149 -7.08 -2.00 -10.32
CA ARG A 149 -5.98 -2.15 -9.37
C ARG A 149 -5.16 -3.41 -9.66
N ARG A 150 -5.81 -4.52 -10.02
CA ARG A 150 -5.13 -5.79 -10.33
C ARG A 150 -4.28 -5.66 -11.58
N THR A 151 -4.83 -5.08 -12.66
CA THR A 151 -4.09 -4.85 -13.91
C THR A 151 -2.86 -3.97 -13.67
N THR A 152 -3.02 -2.94 -12.86
CA THR A 152 -1.92 -2.03 -12.49
C THR A 152 -0.82 -2.76 -11.74
N LEU A 153 -1.16 -3.58 -10.74
CA LEU A 153 -0.16 -4.38 -10.00
C LEU A 153 0.60 -5.35 -10.91
N TYR A 154 -0.08 -5.97 -11.86
CA TYR A 154 0.56 -6.85 -12.84
C TYR A 154 1.58 -6.08 -13.70
N MET A 155 1.22 -4.89 -14.19
CA MET A 155 2.14 -4.02 -14.95
C MET A 155 3.33 -3.58 -14.10
N VAL A 156 3.09 -3.21 -12.83
CA VAL A 156 4.14 -2.80 -11.88
C VAL A 156 5.12 -3.94 -11.62
N SER A 157 4.64 -5.14 -11.30
CA SER A 157 5.52 -6.29 -11.05
C SER A 157 6.37 -6.66 -12.27
N LEU A 158 5.78 -6.61 -13.48
CA LEU A 158 6.53 -6.84 -14.72
C LEU A 158 7.59 -5.75 -14.95
N TRP A 159 7.25 -4.50 -14.69
CA TRP A 159 8.15 -3.36 -14.86
C TRP A 159 9.36 -3.45 -13.92
N ILE A 160 9.10 -3.70 -12.63
CA ILE A 160 10.15 -3.87 -11.60
C ILE A 160 11.04 -5.06 -11.97
N GLY A 161 10.45 -6.24 -12.25
CA GLY A 161 11.21 -7.43 -12.60
C GLY A 161 12.07 -7.24 -13.86
N TYR A 162 11.53 -6.60 -14.91
CA TYR A 162 12.24 -6.37 -16.16
C TYR A 162 13.44 -5.44 -16.00
N PHE A 163 13.24 -4.24 -15.42
CA PHE A 163 14.35 -3.29 -15.22
C PHE A 163 15.31 -3.72 -14.10
N GLY A 164 14.80 -4.45 -13.10
CA GLY A 164 15.59 -5.11 -12.07
C GLY A 164 16.59 -6.07 -12.69
N LEU A 165 16.11 -6.99 -13.53
CA LEU A 165 16.92 -7.97 -14.28
C LEU A 165 17.88 -7.29 -15.25
N LEU A 166 17.44 -6.25 -15.98
CA LEU A 166 18.34 -5.51 -16.89
C LEU A 166 19.52 -4.87 -16.16
N THR A 167 19.36 -4.49 -14.88
CA THR A 167 20.46 -3.90 -14.11
C THR A 167 21.60 -4.90 -13.89
N THR A 168 21.32 -6.20 -13.85
CA THR A 168 22.36 -7.24 -13.78
C THR A 168 23.39 -7.13 -14.91
N PHE A 169 22.95 -6.70 -16.09
CA PHE A 169 23.78 -6.56 -17.29
C PHE A 169 24.37 -5.16 -17.45
N SER A 170 24.23 -4.29 -16.45
CA SER A 170 24.74 -2.92 -16.52
C SER A 170 26.27 -2.90 -16.69
N PRO A 171 26.80 -2.28 -17.75
CA PRO A 171 28.23 -2.22 -18.00
C PRO A 171 28.90 -1.00 -17.36
N SER A 172 28.13 0.00 -16.91
CA SER A 172 28.65 1.25 -16.38
C SER A 172 27.74 1.86 -15.33
N TYR A 173 28.30 2.78 -14.53
CA TYR A 173 27.59 3.54 -13.52
C TYR A 173 26.32 4.25 -14.03
N ILE A 174 26.38 4.91 -15.19
CA ILE A 174 25.24 5.65 -15.76
C ILE A 174 24.08 4.70 -16.08
N TRP A 175 24.38 3.49 -16.58
CA TRP A 175 23.36 2.48 -16.83
C TRP A 175 22.67 2.01 -15.54
N ILE A 176 23.43 1.83 -14.45
CA ILE A 176 22.82 1.56 -13.14
C ILE A 176 21.90 2.70 -12.72
N LEU A 177 22.32 3.96 -12.84
CA LEU A 177 21.47 5.10 -12.46
C LEU A 177 20.14 5.10 -13.23
N ILE A 178 20.19 4.95 -14.55
CA ILE A 178 18.98 4.96 -15.39
C ILE A 178 18.08 3.77 -15.03
N LEU A 179 18.62 2.56 -14.98
CA LEU A 179 17.83 1.35 -14.73
C LEU A 179 17.24 1.33 -13.32
N ARG A 180 18.01 1.77 -12.30
CA ARG A 180 17.51 1.89 -10.92
C ARG A 180 16.45 2.98 -10.80
N SER A 181 16.60 4.10 -11.50
CA SER A 181 15.53 5.11 -11.58
C SER A 181 14.25 4.53 -12.16
N LEU A 182 14.34 3.66 -13.18
CA LEU A 182 13.18 2.98 -13.77
C LEU A 182 12.56 1.95 -12.82
N VAL A 183 13.38 1.20 -12.06
CA VAL A 183 12.90 0.30 -10.98
C VAL A 183 12.13 1.08 -9.92
N GLY A 184 12.70 2.21 -9.45
CA GLY A 184 12.02 3.14 -8.55
C GLY A 184 10.70 3.66 -9.12
N GLY A 185 10.69 3.92 -10.43
CA GLY A 185 9.50 4.24 -11.19
C GLY A 185 8.39 3.18 -11.06
N GLY A 186 8.73 1.89 -11.05
CA GLY A 186 7.77 0.80 -10.83
C GLY A 186 7.27 0.72 -9.39
N LEU A 187 8.17 0.83 -8.41
CA LEU A 187 7.86 0.76 -6.97
C LEU A 187 6.79 1.77 -6.52
N ALA A 188 6.64 2.88 -7.24
CA ALA A 188 5.58 3.86 -6.95
C ALA A 188 4.15 3.30 -7.08
N GLY A 189 3.96 2.24 -7.87
CA GLY A 189 2.67 1.56 -8.03
C GLY A 189 2.37 0.53 -6.94
N SER A 190 3.30 0.25 -6.04
CA SER A 190 3.14 -0.72 -4.96
C SER A 190 1.96 -0.49 -4.00
N PRO A 191 1.57 0.76 -3.65
CA PRO A 191 0.43 1.02 -2.77
C PRO A 191 -0.92 0.47 -3.28
N GLN A 192 -1.02 0.11 -4.56
CA GLN A 192 -2.22 -0.50 -5.12
C GLN A 192 -2.55 -1.86 -4.50
N SER A 193 -1.53 -2.59 -4.01
CA SER A 193 -1.72 -3.87 -3.31
C SER A 193 -2.43 -3.66 -1.97
N PHE A 194 -1.99 -2.64 -1.24
CA PHE A 194 -2.63 -2.20 0.00
C PHE A 194 -4.06 -1.72 -0.26
N ALA A 195 -4.29 -0.95 -1.34
CA ALA A 195 -5.63 -0.51 -1.72
C ALA A 195 -6.60 -1.67 -1.92
N ILE A 196 -6.25 -2.67 -2.76
CA ILE A 196 -7.08 -3.86 -2.97
C ILE A 196 -7.36 -4.59 -1.65
N LEU A 197 -6.32 -4.81 -0.85
CA LEU A 197 -6.47 -5.48 0.44
C LEU A 197 -7.46 -4.72 1.33
N THR A 198 -7.35 -3.38 1.41
CA THR A 198 -8.25 -2.56 2.23
C THR A 198 -9.71 -2.63 1.79
N GLU A 199 -9.96 -2.84 0.50
CA GLU A 199 -11.31 -2.90 -0.04
C GLU A 199 -12.01 -4.21 0.28
N TYR A 200 -11.26 -5.31 0.38
CA TYR A 200 -11.78 -6.65 0.71
C TYR A 200 -11.80 -7.00 2.20
N LEU A 201 -11.26 -6.11 3.05
CA LEU A 201 -11.22 -6.33 4.49
C LEU A 201 -12.49 -5.79 5.18
N PRO A 202 -13.11 -6.59 6.07
CA PRO A 202 -14.25 -6.14 6.85
C PRO A 202 -13.84 -5.06 7.86
N SER A 203 -14.70 -4.06 8.07
CA SER A 203 -14.44 -2.85 8.85
C SER A 203 -13.90 -3.14 10.26
N LYS A 204 -14.44 -4.18 10.93
CA LYS A 204 -14.07 -4.57 12.30
C LYS A 204 -12.61 -5.01 12.45
N HIS A 205 -12.03 -5.66 11.44
CA HIS A 205 -10.68 -6.23 11.51
C HIS A 205 -9.69 -5.53 10.58
N ARG A 206 -10.17 -4.61 9.74
CA ARG A 206 -9.40 -3.93 8.70
C ARG A 206 -8.11 -3.30 9.24
N ALA A 207 -8.19 -2.44 10.25
CA ALA A 207 -7.00 -1.77 10.79
C ALA A 207 -5.94 -2.77 11.30
N LYS A 208 -6.38 -3.82 11.99
CA LYS A 208 -5.49 -4.87 12.52
C LYS A 208 -4.75 -5.61 11.42
N LEU A 209 -5.46 -6.05 10.39
CA LEU A 209 -4.83 -6.79 9.27
C LEU A 209 -3.92 -5.90 8.44
N LEU A 210 -4.29 -4.64 8.20
CA LEU A 210 -3.45 -3.72 7.45
C LEU A 210 -2.12 -3.44 8.15
N ASN A 211 -2.14 -3.36 9.48
CA ASN A 211 -0.91 -3.25 10.28
C ASN A 211 -0.08 -4.53 10.22
N LEU A 212 -0.74 -5.70 10.26
CA LEU A 212 -0.05 -6.99 10.14
C LEU A 212 0.67 -7.16 8.79
N THR A 213 0.20 -6.49 7.72
CA THR A 213 0.89 -6.48 6.42
C THR A 213 2.29 -5.86 6.50
N GLN A 214 2.58 -5.00 7.47
CA GLN A 214 3.93 -4.45 7.67
C GLN A 214 4.96 -5.52 8.07
N ILE A 215 4.52 -6.64 8.66
CA ILE A 215 5.39 -7.79 8.92
C ILE A 215 5.91 -8.38 7.61
N SER A 216 5.11 -8.35 6.53
CA SER A 216 5.57 -8.81 5.23
C SER A 216 6.70 -7.96 4.66
N TRP A 217 6.73 -6.66 4.96
CA TRP A 217 7.86 -5.79 4.62
C TRP A 217 9.14 -6.20 5.36
N ALA A 218 9.03 -6.44 6.67
CA ALA A 218 10.15 -6.95 7.48
C ALA A 218 10.67 -8.30 6.96
N MET A 219 9.76 -9.21 6.59
CA MET A 219 10.12 -10.51 5.98
C MET A 219 10.91 -10.36 4.68
N GLY A 220 10.47 -9.49 3.78
CA GLY A 220 11.19 -9.23 2.53
C GLY A 220 12.58 -8.65 2.78
N THR A 221 12.68 -7.74 3.75
CA THR A 221 13.97 -7.16 4.15
C THR A 221 14.94 -8.20 4.70
N SER A 222 14.50 -9.04 5.64
CA SER A 222 15.35 -10.09 6.21
C SER A 222 15.76 -11.10 5.14
N PHE A 223 14.85 -11.44 4.23
CA PHE A 223 15.14 -12.37 3.13
C PHE A 223 16.21 -11.81 2.19
N GLU A 224 16.14 -10.53 1.81
CA GLU A 224 17.15 -9.89 0.96
C GLU A 224 18.54 -9.92 1.61
N ILE A 225 18.64 -9.61 2.91
CA ILE A 225 19.93 -9.64 3.62
C ILE A 225 20.49 -11.07 3.67
N ILE A 226 19.64 -12.09 3.87
CA ILE A 226 20.07 -13.50 3.84
C ILE A 226 20.59 -13.88 2.45
N VAL A 227 19.86 -13.51 1.38
CA VAL A 227 20.30 -13.76 0.01
C VAL A 227 21.64 -13.06 -0.25
N ALA A 228 21.79 -11.82 0.19
CA ALA A 228 23.03 -11.08 0.02
C ALA A 228 24.22 -11.72 0.76
N ALA A 229 24.02 -12.19 1.99
CA ALA A 229 25.05 -12.87 2.78
C ALA A 229 25.58 -14.15 2.11
N ILE A 230 24.74 -14.88 1.38
CA ILE A 230 25.10 -16.12 0.69
C ILE A 230 25.73 -15.83 -0.68
N VAL A 231 25.16 -14.88 -1.42
CA VAL A 231 25.45 -14.66 -2.84
C VAL A 231 26.63 -13.72 -3.05
N LEU A 232 26.76 -12.65 -2.27
CA LEU A 232 27.81 -11.65 -2.48
C LEU A 232 29.23 -12.21 -2.32
N PRO A 233 29.55 -13.03 -1.29
CA PRO A 233 30.90 -13.57 -1.13
C PRO A 233 31.30 -14.57 -2.22
N SER A 234 30.33 -15.24 -2.85
CA SER A 234 30.57 -16.37 -3.76
C SER A 234 30.42 -16.01 -5.24
N LEU A 235 29.33 -15.33 -5.58
CA LEU A 235 28.90 -15.06 -6.97
C LEU A 235 28.96 -13.57 -7.33
N GLY A 236 29.03 -12.67 -6.34
CA GLY A 236 29.13 -11.24 -6.53
C GLY A 236 27.79 -10.54 -6.82
N TRP A 237 27.85 -9.22 -7.00
CA TRP A 237 26.67 -8.34 -7.03
C TRP A 237 25.73 -8.56 -8.21
N ARG A 238 26.22 -9.03 -9.36
CA ARG A 238 25.39 -9.29 -10.55
C ARG A 238 24.39 -10.42 -10.28
N TRP A 239 24.84 -11.48 -9.61
CA TRP A 239 23.98 -12.60 -9.24
C TRP A 239 23.00 -12.22 -8.14
N LEU A 240 23.38 -11.33 -7.22
CA LEU A 240 22.46 -10.76 -6.25
C LEU A 240 21.30 -10.06 -6.97
N LEU A 241 21.59 -9.12 -7.88
CA LEU A 241 20.58 -8.42 -8.68
C LEU A 241 19.67 -9.39 -9.45
N PHE A 242 20.25 -10.46 -10.01
CA PHE A 242 19.49 -11.46 -10.75
C PHE A 242 18.50 -12.20 -9.85
N ILE A 243 18.96 -12.67 -8.68
CA ILE A 243 18.15 -13.45 -7.75
C ILE A 243 17.06 -12.56 -7.12
N SER A 244 17.38 -11.32 -6.76
CA SER A 244 16.43 -10.37 -6.16
C SER A 244 15.32 -9.96 -7.13
N ALA A 245 15.52 -10.08 -8.45
CA ALA A 245 14.48 -9.83 -9.46
C ALA A 245 13.47 -11.00 -9.61
N ILE A 246 13.83 -12.23 -9.21
CA ILE A 246 12.98 -13.43 -9.39
C ILE A 246 11.60 -13.30 -8.69
N PRO A 247 11.50 -12.85 -7.42
CA PRO A 247 10.22 -12.67 -6.74
C PRO A 247 9.22 -11.81 -7.51
N SER A 248 9.68 -10.75 -8.16
CA SER A 248 8.85 -9.86 -8.99
C SER A 248 8.16 -10.62 -10.14
N PHE A 249 8.85 -11.57 -10.78
CA PHE A 249 8.28 -12.44 -11.81
C PHE A 249 7.36 -13.51 -11.23
N ILE A 250 7.69 -14.09 -10.07
CA ILE A 250 6.82 -15.05 -9.38
C ILE A 250 5.48 -14.38 -9.06
N ILE A 251 5.51 -13.14 -8.58
CA ILE A 251 4.30 -12.41 -8.24
C ILE A 251 3.43 -12.16 -9.48
N CYS A 252 4.01 -11.91 -10.66
CA CYS A 252 3.24 -11.80 -11.91
C CYS A 252 2.37 -13.05 -12.19
N ILE A 253 2.86 -14.24 -11.80
CA ILE A 253 2.10 -15.48 -11.91
C ILE A 253 1.00 -15.53 -10.82
N VAL A 254 1.34 -15.16 -9.59
CA VAL A 254 0.41 -15.15 -8.44
C VAL A 254 -0.75 -14.16 -8.65
N MET A 255 -0.53 -13.06 -9.38
CA MET A 255 -1.57 -12.06 -9.72
C MET A 255 -2.75 -12.64 -10.51
N LYS A 256 -2.62 -13.83 -11.10
CA LYS A 256 -3.75 -14.56 -11.71
C LYS A 256 -4.82 -14.96 -10.69
N PHE A 257 -4.43 -15.14 -9.42
CA PHE A 257 -5.32 -15.52 -8.33
C PHE A 257 -5.97 -14.34 -7.62
N LEU A 258 -5.48 -13.12 -7.88
CA LEU A 258 -6.03 -11.90 -7.32
C LEU A 258 -7.30 -11.51 -8.09
N PRO A 259 -8.45 -11.29 -7.42
CA PRO A 259 -9.63 -10.70 -8.04
C PRO A 259 -9.38 -9.21 -8.33
N GLU A 260 -10.11 -8.66 -9.29
CA GLU A 260 -10.15 -7.20 -9.48
C GLU A 260 -10.96 -6.55 -8.35
N SER A 261 -10.71 -5.28 -8.04
CA SER A 261 -11.44 -4.50 -7.05
C SER A 261 -12.96 -4.48 -7.35
N ALA A 262 -13.78 -4.97 -6.40
CA ALA A 262 -15.23 -4.91 -6.52
C ALA A 262 -15.73 -3.47 -6.58
N ARG A 263 -15.09 -2.53 -5.86
CA ARG A 263 -15.43 -1.11 -5.90
C ARG A 263 -15.14 -0.49 -7.27
N TYR A 264 -13.97 -0.79 -7.83
CA TYR A 264 -13.61 -0.36 -9.19
C TYR A 264 -14.59 -0.90 -10.22
N LEU A 265 -14.97 -2.18 -10.14
CA LEU A 265 -15.92 -2.78 -11.09
C LEU A 265 -17.29 -2.09 -11.06
N VAL A 266 -17.81 -1.77 -9.87
CA VAL A 266 -19.09 -1.03 -9.76
C VAL A 266 -18.93 0.40 -10.29
N ALA A 267 -17.83 1.10 -9.96
CA ALA A 267 -17.54 2.45 -10.44
C ALA A 267 -17.36 2.52 -11.97
N ALA A 268 -16.78 1.47 -12.57
CA ALA A 268 -16.61 1.32 -14.01
C ALA A 268 -17.90 0.87 -14.74
N GLY A 269 -19.03 0.76 -14.04
CA GLY A 269 -20.32 0.32 -14.60
C GLY A 269 -20.46 -1.20 -14.79
N ARG A 270 -19.43 -2.00 -14.47
CA ARG A 270 -19.40 -3.46 -14.63
C ARG A 270 -19.97 -4.18 -13.41
N ARG A 271 -21.24 -3.90 -13.08
CA ARG A 271 -21.90 -4.42 -11.86
C ARG A 271 -22.00 -5.94 -11.83
N GLU A 272 -22.26 -6.58 -12.96
CA GLU A 272 -22.35 -8.05 -13.04
C GLU A 272 -21.02 -8.73 -12.69
N GLU A 273 -19.90 -8.17 -13.14
CA GLU A 273 -18.56 -8.68 -12.78
C GLU A 273 -18.30 -8.50 -11.28
N ALA A 274 -18.70 -7.35 -10.71
CA ALA A 274 -18.58 -7.12 -9.27
C ALA A 274 -19.37 -8.14 -8.45
N ILE A 275 -20.61 -8.45 -8.84
CA ILE A 275 -21.44 -9.48 -8.18
C ILE A 275 -20.78 -10.85 -8.29
N LYS A 276 -20.29 -11.25 -9.47
CA LYS A 276 -19.57 -12.53 -9.65
C LYS A 276 -18.36 -12.66 -8.73
N VAL A 277 -17.61 -11.58 -8.53
CA VAL A 277 -16.46 -11.56 -7.61
C VAL A 277 -16.91 -11.68 -6.16
N LEU A 278 -17.95 -10.95 -5.75
CA LEU A 278 -18.52 -11.02 -4.41
C LEU A 278 -19.12 -12.41 -4.12
N GLU A 279 -19.80 -13.04 -5.09
CA GLU A 279 -20.30 -14.41 -4.97
C GLU A 279 -19.18 -15.42 -4.83
N LYS A 280 -18.10 -15.26 -5.58
CA LYS A 280 -16.93 -16.13 -5.43
C LYS A 280 -16.32 -15.99 -4.02
N ALA A 281 -16.25 -14.78 -3.49
CA ALA A 281 -15.82 -14.53 -2.13
C ALA A 281 -16.77 -15.18 -1.10
N ALA A 282 -18.08 -15.03 -1.30
CA ALA A 282 -19.15 -15.64 -0.50
C ALA A 282 -19.05 -17.16 -0.44
N ARG A 283 -18.94 -17.82 -1.59
CA ARG A 283 -18.77 -19.27 -1.70
C ARG A 283 -17.50 -19.74 -0.99
N THR A 284 -16.40 -19.00 -1.13
CA THR A 284 -15.12 -19.35 -0.47
C THR A 284 -15.23 -19.22 1.05
N ASN A 285 -15.95 -18.22 1.54
CA ASN A 285 -16.16 -17.98 2.97
C ASN A 285 -17.31 -18.78 3.57
N SER A 286 -18.06 -19.56 2.78
CA SER A 286 -19.31 -20.19 3.21
C SER A 286 -20.31 -19.17 3.80
N ALA A 287 -20.36 -17.98 3.20
CA ALA A 287 -21.21 -16.86 3.61
C ALA A 287 -22.19 -16.50 2.48
N THR A 288 -23.19 -15.69 2.79
CA THR A 288 -24.17 -15.18 1.82
C THR A 288 -24.02 -13.67 1.63
N ILE A 289 -24.27 -13.23 0.39
CA ILE A 289 -24.34 -11.80 0.05
C ILE A 289 -25.73 -11.30 0.47
N PRO A 290 -25.87 -10.03 0.91
CA PRO A 290 -27.17 -9.45 1.22
C PRO A 290 -28.11 -9.49 -0.01
N GLU A 291 -29.40 -9.66 0.25
CA GLU A 291 -30.42 -9.55 -0.81
C GLU A 291 -30.53 -8.09 -1.30
N GLY A 292 -30.57 -7.88 -2.61
CA GLY A 292 -30.86 -6.57 -3.18
C GLY A 292 -30.08 -6.24 -4.44
N ARG A 293 -30.21 -4.99 -4.89
CA ARG A 293 -29.42 -4.44 -6.00
C ARG A 293 -28.12 -3.84 -5.47
N LEU A 294 -26.99 -4.21 -6.10
CA LEU A 294 -25.70 -3.59 -5.81
C LEU A 294 -25.68 -2.14 -6.34
N VAL A 295 -25.51 -1.19 -5.43
CA VAL A 295 -25.42 0.24 -5.75
C VAL A 295 -24.03 0.75 -5.39
N CYS A 296 -23.52 1.73 -6.16
CA CYS A 296 -22.39 2.52 -5.68
C CYS A 296 -22.77 3.13 -4.33
N SER A 297 -21.86 3.09 -3.36
CA SER A 297 -21.96 3.98 -2.20
C SER A 297 -22.23 5.38 -2.72
N SER A 298 -23.26 6.06 -2.19
CA SER A 298 -23.66 7.41 -2.62
C SER A 298 -22.40 8.24 -2.84
N PRO A 299 -22.25 8.91 -4.00
CA PRO A 299 -21.07 9.73 -4.24
C PRO A 299 -20.97 10.68 -3.06
N VAL A 300 -19.87 10.60 -2.30
CA VAL A 300 -19.53 11.66 -1.37
C VAL A 300 -19.48 12.91 -2.25
N THR A 301 -20.49 13.76 -2.12
CA THR A 301 -20.92 14.72 -3.15
C THR A 301 -19.89 15.81 -3.42
N GLN A 302 -18.78 15.84 -2.67
CA GLN A 302 -17.63 16.69 -2.90
C GLN A 302 -16.35 15.90 -2.62
N GLN A 303 -15.57 15.61 -3.67
CA GLN A 303 -14.15 15.29 -3.47
C GLN A 303 -13.48 16.53 -2.86
N GLY A 304 -12.75 16.35 -1.76
CA GLY A 304 -12.08 17.44 -1.08
C GLY A 304 -11.04 18.12 -1.97
N LYS A 305 -10.95 19.45 -1.89
CA LYS A 305 -9.94 20.24 -2.59
C LYS A 305 -8.66 20.30 -1.77
N MET A 306 -7.52 20.56 -2.42
CA MET A 306 -6.24 20.80 -1.73
C MET A 306 -6.31 21.96 -0.74
N SER A 307 -7.19 22.94 -0.96
CA SER A 307 -7.46 24.03 -0.01
C SER A 307 -8.01 23.54 1.33
N ASP A 308 -8.73 22.42 1.34
CA ASP A 308 -9.44 21.93 2.53
C ASP A 308 -8.45 21.36 3.56
N LEU A 309 -7.26 20.93 3.11
CA LEU A 309 -6.14 20.53 3.99
C LEU A 309 -5.57 21.71 4.78
N PHE A 310 -5.76 22.93 4.28
CA PHE A 310 -5.30 24.18 4.89
C PHE A 310 -6.43 24.95 5.57
N SER A 311 -7.58 24.31 5.81
CA SER A 311 -8.63 24.89 6.65
C SER A 311 -8.06 25.23 8.05
N PRO A 312 -8.61 26.23 8.74
CA PRO A 312 -8.14 26.63 10.07
C PRO A 312 -8.03 25.45 11.06
N MET A 313 -8.93 24.47 10.91
CA MET A 313 -8.97 23.24 11.70
C MET A 313 -7.77 22.30 11.42
N TYR A 314 -7.47 22.00 10.16
CA TYR A 314 -6.44 20.99 9.83
C TYR A 314 -5.07 21.57 9.47
N ARG A 315 -4.92 22.88 9.23
CA ARG A 315 -3.65 23.45 8.75
C ARG A 315 -2.45 23.09 9.64
N LYS A 316 -2.61 23.16 10.98
CA LYS A 316 -1.55 22.80 11.92
C LYS A 316 -1.21 21.31 11.86
N THR A 317 -2.26 20.47 11.86
CA THR A 317 -2.15 19.02 11.74
C THR A 317 -1.46 18.61 10.45
N THR A 318 -1.86 19.18 9.30
CA THR A 318 -1.29 18.90 7.99
C THR A 318 0.21 19.23 7.95
N LEU A 319 0.61 20.41 8.44
CA LEU A 319 2.02 20.80 8.47
C LEU A 319 2.85 19.90 9.40
N GLN A 320 2.33 19.58 10.59
CA GLN A 320 3.00 18.64 11.50
C GLN A 320 3.12 17.24 10.90
N LEU A 321 2.08 16.76 10.19
CA LEU A 321 2.13 15.47 9.51
C LEU A 321 3.15 15.44 8.39
N TRP A 322 3.31 16.51 7.63
CA TRP A 322 4.37 16.57 6.60
C TRP A 322 5.77 16.42 7.21
N VAL A 323 6.02 17.07 8.35
CA VAL A 323 7.28 16.89 9.10
C VAL A 323 7.43 15.46 9.61
N LEU A 324 6.37 14.89 10.20
CA LEU A 324 6.38 13.52 10.72
C LEU A 324 6.69 12.51 9.61
N TRP A 325 5.97 12.57 8.48
CA TRP A 325 6.20 11.67 7.34
C TRP A 325 7.59 11.83 6.72
N PHE A 326 8.07 13.07 6.59
CA PHE A 326 9.42 13.35 6.14
C PHE A 326 10.46 12.67 7.04
N VAL A 327 10.39 12.92 8.36
CA VAL A 327 11.37 12.41 9.32
C VAL A 327 11.27 10.89 9.47
N THR A 328 10.06 10.32 9.49
CA THR A 328 9.87 8.88 9.56
C THR A 328 10.51 8.15 8.37
N ALA A 329 10.30 8.64 7.14
CA ALA A 329 10.93 8.05 5.97
C ALA A 329 12.45 8.29 5.94
N PHE A 330 12.88 9.51 6.28
CA PHE A 330 14.28 9.87 6.37
C PHE A 330 15.04 8.96 7.35
N SER A 331 14.51 8.75 8.56
CA SER A 331 15.14 7.93 9.61
C SER A 331 15.08 6.43 9.32
N TYR A 332 13.96 5.90 8.81
CA TYR A 332 13.84 4.47 8.51
C TYR A 332 14.78 4.04 7.38
N TYR A 333 14.68 4.69 6.22
CA TYR A 333 15.59 4.39 5.11
C TYR A 333 17.03 4.80 5.43
N GLY A 334 17.20 5.85 6.26
CA GLY A 334 18.49 6.26 6.78
C GLY A 334 19.15 5.17 7.60
N MET A 335 18.44 4.57 8.57
CA MET A 335 18.95 3.45 9.36
C MET A 335 19.30 2.26 8.47
N VAL A 336 18.44 1.92 7.51
CA VAL A 336 18.67 0.81 6.58
C VAL A 336 19.99 0.99 5.81
N LEU A 337 20.19 2.15 5.19
CA LEU A 337 21.39 2.46 4.40
C LEU A 337 22.62 2.62 5.31
N ALA A 338 22.45 3.30 6.45
CA ALA A 338 23.51 3.53 7.41
C ALA A 338 23.97 2.23 8.09
N SER A 339 23.15 1.18 8.19
CA SER A 339 23.55 -0.10 8.78
C SER A 339 24.85 -0.63 8.17
N ALA A 340 24.97 -0.63 6.84
CA ALA A 340 26.15 -1.15 6.16
C ALA A 340 27.38 -0.24 6.42
N GLU A 341 27.21 1.07 6.31
CA GLU A 341 28.29 2.06 6.47
C GLU A 341 28.78 2.14 7.93
N ILE A 342 27.87 2.05 8.91
CA ILE A 342 28.21 2.04 10.34
C ILE A 342 29.08 0.84 10.69
N LEU A 343 28.75 -0.34 10.15
CA LEU A 343 29.51 -1.56 10.40
C LEU A 343 30.92 -1.47 9.77
N GLN A 344 31.03 -0.94 8.55
CA GLN A 344 32.33 -0.68 7.92
C GLN A 344 33.19 0.29 8.74
N VAL A 345 32.61 1.41 9.20
CA VAL A 345 33.31 2.38 10.06
C VAL A 345 33.69 1.78 11.41
N HIS A 346 32.83 0.93 11.98
CA HIS A 346 33.11 0.24 13.24
C HIS A 346 34.30 -0.72 13.12
N ASN A 347 34.33 -1.53 12.07
CA ASN A 347 35.42 -2.47 11.81
C ASN A 347 36.74 -1.73 11.56
N ALA A 348 36.73 -0.66 10.75
CA ALA A 348 37.92 0.16 10.50
C ALA A 348 38.53 0.77 11.78
N LYS A 349 37.68 1.23 12.72
CA LYS A 349 38.14 1.76 14.02
C LYS A 349 38.78 0.69 14.90
N ASN A 350 38.26 -0.53 14.90
CA ASN A 350 38.79 -1.63 15.71
C ASN A 350 40.13 -2.14 15.16
N GLU A 351 40.33 -2.10 13.84
CA GLU A 351 41.58 -2.52 13.20
C GLU A 351 42.69 -1.45 13.24
N GLY A 352 42.42 -0.25 13.77
CA GLY A 352 43.40 0.83 13.88
C GLY A 352 43.78 1.47 12.53
N GLY A 353 42.98 1.25 11.48
CA GLY A 353 43.18 1.85 10.16
C GLY A 353 42.67 3.29 10.12
N GLU A 354 43.56 4.26 9.92
CA GLU A 354 43.19 5.68 9.75
C GLU A 354 42.52 5.99 8.40
N ASN A 355 42.66 5.10 7.41
CA ASN A 355 41.97 5.21 6.13
C ASN A 355 40.84 4.19 6.06
N CYS A 356 39.60 4.67 5.93
CA CYS A 356 38.47 3.86 5.47
C CYS A 356 38.73 3.42 4.01
N SER A 357 39.55 2.39 3.85
CA SER A 357 39.66 1.62 2.63
C SER A 357 38.34 0.92 2.34
N CYS A 358 38.14 0.55 1.07
CA CYS A 358 36.90 -0.05 0.61
C CYS A 358 36.79 -1.50 1.10
N ASN A 359 36.38 -1.67 2.35
CA ASN A 359 36.24 -2.96 3.01
C ASN A 359 34.85 -3.55 2.70
N LEU A 360 34.82 -4.76 2.16
CA LEU A 360 33.57 -5.49 1.96
C LEU A 360 33.00 -5.92 3.31
N LEU A 361 31.67 -6.03 3.39
CA LEU A 361 30.97 -6.54 4.57
C LEU A 361 31.38 -7.99 4.83
N GLU A 362 31.70 -8.30 6.08
CA GLU A 362 32.00 -9.66 6.52
C GLU A 362 30.74 -10.42 6.89
N TYR A 363 30.84 -11.75 7.04
CA TYR A 363 29.71 -12.59 7.42
C TYR A 363 29.04 -12.12 8.73
N ASP A 364 29.84 -11.70 9.71
CA ASP A 364 29.34 -11.22 11.00
C ASP A 364 28.57 -9.88 10.89
N ASP A 365 28.89 -9.06 9.89
CA ASP A 365 28.14 -7.84 9.59
C ASP A 365 26.75 -8.17 9.05
N TYR A 366 26.64 -9.16 8.16
CA TYR A 366 25.34 -9.64 7.67
C TYR A 366 24.49 -10.21 8.81
N ILE A 367 25.10 -10.98 9.72
CA ILE A 367 24.40 -11.49 10.91
C ILE A 367 23.90 -10.33 11.77
N THR A 368 24.72 -9.28 11.96
CA THR A 368 24.31 -8.07 12.68
C THR A 368 23.13 -7.37 12.01
N MET A 369 23.15 -7.26 10.67
CA MET A 369 22.04 -6.70 9.90
C MET A 369 20.78 -7.55 10.05
N ILE A 370 20.87 -8.89 9.97
CA ILE A 370 19.73 -9.80 10.16
C ILE A 370 19.15 -9.66 11.57
N ILE A 371 19.99 -9.68 12.61
CA ILE A 371 19.52 -9.50 14.00
C ILE A 371 18.83 -8.15 14.15
N SER A 372 19.34 -7.08 13.53
CA SER A 372 18.69 -5.78 13.58
C SER A 372 17.26 -5.80 13.01
N THR A 373 17.00 -6.61 11.97
CA THR A 373 15.64 -6.73 11.38
C THR A 373 14.63 -7.36 12.34
N ILE A 374 15.08 -8.18 13.30
CA ILE A 374 14.22 -8.77 14.35
C ILE A 374 13.51 -7.67 15.15
N GLY A 375 14.14 -6.49 15.29
CA GLY A 375 13.53 -5.32 15.92
C GLY A 375 12.20 -4.91 15.29
N GLU A 376 12.05 -5.05 13.97
CA GLU A 376 10.78 -4.75 13.28
C GLU A 376 9.68 -5.73 13.69
N PHE A 377 10.00 -7.03 13.75
CA PHE A 377 9.06 -8.08 14.15
C PHE A 377 8.61 -7.94 15.61
N ILE A 378 9.45 -7.39 16.49
CA ILE A 378 9.13 -7.16 17.90
C ILE A 378 8.36 -5.85 18.07
N CYS A 379 8.86 -4.75 17.52
CA CYS A 379 8.31 -3.43 17.75
C CYS A 379 6.96 -3.23 17.06
N LEU A 380 6.70 -3.83 15.89
CA LEU A 380 5.42 -3.63 15.19
C LEU A 380 4.20 -4.16 15.99
N PRO A 381 4.17 -5.41 16.50
CA PRO A 381 3.09 -5.88 17.36
C PRO A 381 2.99 -5.13 18.69
N VAL A 382 4.13 -4.80 19.30
CA VAL A 382 4.17 -4.03 20.55
C VAL A 382 3.54 -2.65 20.34
N ASN A 383 3.87 -1.97 19.24
CA ASN A 383 3.32 -0.66 18.91
C ASN A 383 1.79 -0.71 18.74
N MET A 384 1.30 -1.76 18.08
CA MET A 384 -0.13 -1.97 17.91
C MET A 384 -0.88 -2.09 19.26
N ILE A 385 -0.28 -2.76 20.24
CA ILE A 385 -0.83 -2.84 21.61
C ILE A 385 -0.75 -1.46 22.30
N LEU A 386 0.36 -0.74 22.12
CA LEU A 386 0.55 0.59 22.71
C LEU A 386 -0.47 1.61 22.20
N PHE A 387 -0.90 1.55 20.93
CA PHE A 387 -1.95 2.45 20.41
C PHE A 387 -3.27 2.30 21.17
N ASP A 388 -3.63 1.09 21.57
CA ASP A 388 -4.85 0.83 22.32
C ASP A 388 -4.72 1.26 23.78
N ILE A 389 -3.53 1.15 24.38
CA ILE A 389 -3.30 1.54 25.78
C ILE A 389 -3.10 3.06 25.92
N ILE A 390 -2.06 3.61 25.28
CA ILE A 390 -1.54 4.96 25.55
C ILE A 390 -2.18 6.02 24.63
N GLY A 391 -2.70 5.60 23.47
CA GLY A 391 -3.21 6.50 22.41
C GLY A 391 -2.18 6.71 21.31
N ARG A 392 -2.61 7.19 20.14
CA ARG A 392 -1.77 7.19 18.93
C ARG A 392 -0.69 8.26 19.03
N ARG A 393 -1.08 9.46 19.48
CA ARG A 393 -0.20 10.63 19.55
C ARG A 393 1.02 10.42 20.45
N LYS A 394 0.76 9.89 21.65
CA LYS A 394 1.80 9.66 22.67
C LYS A 394 2.73 8.53 22.26
N THR A 395 2.18 7.45 21.68
CA THR A 395 2.99 6.34 21.19
C THR A 395 3.93 6.78 20.08
N GLY A 396 3.45 7.56 19.09
CA GLY A 396 4.32 8.14 18.07
C GLY A 396 5.42 9.04 18.63
N ALA A 397 5.14 9.81 19.68
CA ALA A 397 6.16 10.64 20.34
C ALA A 397 7.20 9.80 21.09
N ILE A 398 6.80 8.71 21.75
CA ILE A 398 7.69 7.76 22.42
C ILE A 398 8.58 7.08 21.38
N ASP A 399 8.01 6.60 20.28
CA ASP A 399 8.74 5.90 19.23
C ASP A 399 9.75 6.81 18.52
N LEU A 400 9.39 8.07 18.23
CA LEU A 400 10.31 9.07 17.66
C LEU A 400 11.42 9.45 18.63
N THR A 401 11.11 9.61 19.92
CA THR A 401 12.12 9.90 20.96
C THR A 401 13.08 8.73 21.12
N GLY A 402 12.56 7.50 21.19
CA GLY A 402 13.35 6.28 21.24
C GLY A 402 14.28 6.18 20.03
N CYS A 403 13.73 6.32 18.83
CA CYS A 403 14.50 6.36 17.58
C CYS A 403 15.65 7.40 17.65
N ALA A 404 15.35 8.64 18.06
CA ALA A 404 16.34 9.71 18.15
C ALA A 404 17.46 9.42 19.15
N VAL A 405 17.12 8.96 20.35
CA VAL A 405 18.09 8.64 21.40
C VAL A 405 18.98 7.48 20.96
N PHE A 406 18.41 6.39 20.45
CA PHE A 406 19.20 5.24 20.01
C PHE A 406 20.06 5.56 18.79
N PHE A 407 19.61 6.43 17.88
CA PHE A 407 20.48 6.96 16.83
C PHE A 407 21.70 7.65 17.44
N ILE A 408 21.50 8.60 18.36
CA ILE A 408 22.59 9.34 19.02
C ILE A 408 23.58 8.40 19.72
N LEU A 409 23.11 7.31 20.31
CA LEU A 409 23.96 6.32 20.98
C LEU A 409 24.88 5.55 20.02
N LEU A 410 24.56 5.46 18.72
CA LEU A 410 25.40 4.76 17.72
C LEU A 410 26.78 5.41 17.53
N GLN A 411 26.99 6.65 17.97
CA GLN A 411 28.31 7.31 17.87
C GLN A 411 29.32 6.78 18.90
N ILE A 412 28.84 6.16 19.99
CA ILE A 412 29.69 5.70 21.08
C ILE A 412 30.42 4.43 20.62
N ASN A 413 31.73 4.37 20.85
CA ASN A 413 32.49 3.15 20.57
C ASN A 413 32.09 2.06 21.58
N MET A 414 31.51 0.98 21.09
CA MET A 414 30.89 -0.07 21.89
C MET A 414 31.27 -1.45 21.32
N PRO A 415 31.23 -2.53 22.13
CA PRO A 415 31.41 -3.88 21.60
C PRO A 415 30.31 -4.25 20.60
N GLN A 416 30.64 -5.08 19.62
CA GLN A 416 29.75 -5.43 18.50
C GLN A 416 28.35 -5.89 18.96
N HIS A 417 28.26 -6.70 20.01
CA HIS A 417 26.96 -7.19 20.53
C HIS A 417 26.04 -6.05 21.01
N LEU A 418 26.61 -5.02 21.63
CA LEU A 418 25.86 -3.86 22.09
C LEU A 418 25.46 -2.97 20.91
N LEU A 419 26.34 -2.81 19.92
CA LEU A 419 26.04 -2.13 18.66
C LEU A 419 24.84 -2.81 17.95
N THR A 420 24.87 -4.14 17.80
CA THR A 420 23.76 -4.92 17.24
C THR A 420 22.45 -4.67 17.99
N GLY A 421 22.50 -4.66 19.34
CA GLY A 421 21.33 -4.38 20.18
C GLY A 421 20.76 -2.97 19.95
N ILE A 422 21.61 -1.96 19.82
CA ILE A 422 21.16 -0.58 19.53
C ILE A 422 20.60 -0.49 18.11
N MET A 423 21.25 -1.08 17.11
CA MET A 423 20.75 -1.12 15.73
C MET A 423 19.37 -1.79 15.64
N LEU A 424 19.16 -2.87 16.39
CA LEU A 424 17.85 -3.53 16.51
C LEU A 424 16.79 -2.56 17.05
N LEU A 425 17.11 -1.80 18.10
CA LEU A 425 16.19 -0.83 18.69
C LEU A 425 15.89 0.32 17.71
N VAL A 426 16.92 0.93 17.10
CA VAL A 426 16.72 2.01 16.12
C VAL A 426 15.82 1.55 14.99
N ARG A 427 16.09 0.35 14.45
CA ARG A 427 15.34 -0.21 13.33
C ARG A 427 13.90 -0.52 13.72
N GLY A 428 13.68 -1.12 14.89
CA GLY A 428 12.37 -1.41 15.44
C GLY A 428 11.52 -0.15 15.68
N PHE A 429 12.08 0.87 16.35
CA PHE A 429 11.39 2.15 16.59
C PHE A 429 11.11 2.90 15.27
N SER A 430 12.03 2.86 14.31
CA SER A 430 11.81 3.49 13.00
C SER A 430 10.68 2.83 12.21
N ALA A 431 10.58 1.49 12.25
CA ALA A 431 9.46 0.77 11.64
C ALA A 431 8.12 1.04 12.37
N ALA A 432 8.16 1.11 13.70
CA ALA A 432 7.01 1.48 14.53
C ALA A 432 6.49 2.88 14.17
N ASN A 433 7.38 3.85 13.95
CA ASN A 433 7.02 5.19 13.50
C ASN A 433 6.30 5.20 12.15
N PHE A 434 6.72 4.36 11.21
CA PHE A 434 6.00 4.20 9.94
C PHE A 434 4.57 3.73 10.16
N ASN A 435 4.38 2.74 11.04
CA ASN A 435 3.05 2.26 11.37
C ASN A 435 2.17 3.36 12.00
N PHE A 436 2.74 4.16 12.91
CA PHE A 436 2.07 5.30 13.52
C PHE A 436 1.58 6.32 12.48
N VAL A 437 2.45 6.81 11.59
CA VAL A 437 2.07 7.88 10.65
C VAL A 437 1.00 7.43 9.67
N TYR A 438 1.01 6.17 9.21
CA TYR A 438 -0.03 5.61 8.35
C TYR A 438 -1.40 5.57 9.05
N ILE A 439 -1.44 5.07 10.29
CA ILE A 439 -2.69 4.95 11.06
C ILE A 439 -3.23 6.33 11.41
N TYR A 440 -2.40 7.19 12.00
CA TYR A 440 -2.84 8.49 12.48
C TYR A 440 -3.35 9.36 11.31
N THR A 441 -2.66 9.37 10.18
CA THR A 441 -3.09 10.14 8.99
C THR A 441 -4.41 9.61 8.43
N ALA A 442 -4.64 8.29 8.46
CA ALA A 442 -5.91 7.71 8.01
C ALA A 442 -7.07 7.97 8.99
N GLU A 443 -6.79 8.13 10.28
CA GLU A 443 -7.80 8.37 11.31
C GLU A 443 -8.14 9.87 11.49
N VAL A 444 -7.20 10.77 11.26
CA VAL A 444 -7.38 12.21 11.53
C VAL A 444 -8.20 12.94 10.47
N TYR A 445 -8.11 12.50 9.21
CA TYR A 445 -8.80 13.16 8.10
C TYR A 445 -10.18 12.53 7.82
N PRO A 446 -11.22 13.36 7.56
CA PRO A 446 -12.52 12.87 7.14
C PRO A 446 -12.42 12.21 5.75
N THR A 447 -13.36 11.34 5.44
CA THR A 447 -13.32 10.48 4.24
C THR A 447 -13.17 11.23 2.93
N THR A 448 -13.70 12.46 2.85
CA THR A 448 -13.62 13.40 1.70
C THR A 448 -12.19 13.83 1.33
N VAL A 449 -11.36 14.14 2.34
CA VAL A 449 -9.99 14.69 2.16
C VAL A 449 -8.90 13.68 2.55
N ARG A 450 -9.25 12.54 3.14
CA ARG A 450 -8.31 11.53 3.64
C ARG A 450 -7.31 11.05 2.61
N THR A 451 -7.78 10.70 1.41
CA THR A 451 -6.90 10.23 0.32
C THR A 451 -5.89 11.32 -0.06
N LEU A 452 -6.32 12.58 -0.06
CA LEU A 452 -5.47 13.74 -0.36
C LEU A 452 -4.45 14.01 0.75
N GLY A 453 -4.87 13.92 2.02
CA GLY A 453 -4.00 14.05 3.18
C GLY A 453 -2.90 12.98 3.21
N ILE A 454 -3.26 11.71 3.00
CA ILE A 454 -2.29 10.60 2.90
C ILE A 454 -1.37 10.81 1.70
N GLY A 455 -1.90 11.20 0.52
CA GLY A 455 -1.11 11.40 -0.69
C GLY A 455 -0.07 12.51 -0.56
N THR A 456 -0.46 13.67 -0.03
CA THR A 456 0.46 14.81 0.18
C THR A 456 1.51 14.53 1.25
N ALA A 457 1.12 13.88 2.35
CA ALA A 457 2.06 13.49 3.39
C ALA A 457 3.05 12.42 2.91
N SER A 458 2.58 11.46 2.11
CA SER A 458 3.45 10.46 1.47
C SER A 458 4.46 11.10 0.51
N ALA A 459 4.08 12.16 -0.22
CA ALA A 459 5.01 12.89 -1.07
C ALA A 459 6.18 13.50 -0.27
N TRP A 460 5.90 14.09 0.91
CA TRP A 460 6.95 14.58 1.82
C TRP A 460 7.82 13.46 2.37
N ALA A 461 7.25 12.28 2.62
CA ALA A 461 8.01 11.08 2.97
C ALA A 461 9.03 10.72 1.87
N ARG A 462 8.66 10.84 0.59
CA ARG A 462 9.58 10.60 -0.53
C ARG A 462 10.72 11.61 -0.55
N VAL A 463 10.46 12.89 -0.25
CA VAL A 463 11.54 13.89 -0.15
C VAL A 463 12.52 13.53 0.96
N GLY A 464 12.04 13.09 2.13
CA GLY A 464 12.90 12.58 3.19
C GLY A 464 13.74 11.38 2.74
N ALA A 465 13.12 10.43 2.04
CA ALA A 465 13.82 9.28 1.49
C ALA A 465 14.84 9.63 0.38
N MET A 466 14.62 10.69 -0.41
CA MET A 466 15.58 11.17 -1.41
C MET A 466 16.84 11.79 -0.79
N LEU A 467 16.67 12.45 0.37
CA LEU A 467 17.75 13.16 1.06
C LEU A 467 18.58 12.26 1.98
N THR A 468 17.98 11.19 2.52
CA THR A 468 18.65 10.31 3.48
C THR A 468 19.94 9.64 2.96
N PRO A 469 20.09 9.26 1.67
CA PRO A 469 21.33 8.66 1.17
C PRO A 469 22.54 9.60 1.29
N PHE A 470 22.34 10.92 1.14
CA PHE A 470 23.42 11.88 1.34
C PHE A 470 23.89 11.94 2.80
N VAL A 471 23.00 11.72 3.75
CA VAL A 471 23.37 11.69 5.17
C VAL A 471 23.94 10.33 5.56
N ALA A 472 23.27 9.23 5.17
CA ALA A 472 23.67 7.87 5.50
C ALA A 472 24.95 7.41 4.80
N GLN A 473 25.17 7.80 3.54
CA GLN A 473 26.27 7.26 2.71
C GLN A 473 27.40 8.26 2.48
N VAL A 474 27.13 9.59 2.49
CA VAL A 474 28.18 10.61 2.29
C VAL A 474 28.63 11.21 3.62
N LEU A 475 27.69 11.72 4.42
CA LEU A 475 28.04 12.41 5.66
C LEU A 475 28.57 11.44 6.72
N LEU A 476 28.01 10.24 6.82
CA LEU A 476 28.41 9.24 7.81
C LEU A 476 29.86 8.81 7.65
N ASP A 477 30.29 8.58 6.41
CA ASP A 477 31.67 8.22 6.06
C ASP A 477 32.66 9.37 6.34
N GLN A 478 32.22 10.63 6.29
CA GLN A 478 33.04 11.78 6.70
C GLN A 478 33.07 11.98 8.22
N SER A 479 31.91 11.89 8.87
CA SER A 479 31.75 12.07 10.30
C SER A 479 30.50 11.34 10.79
N LEU A 480 30.74 10.22 11.47
CA LEU A 480 29.70 9.43 12.14
C LEU A 480 28.87 10.29 13.11
N SER A 481 29.53 11.14 13.91
CA SER A 481 28.84 11.98 14.88
C SER A 481 27.91 12.99 14.20
N ALA A 482 28.37 13.66 13.14
CA ALA A 482 27.53 14.63 12.42
C ALA A 482 26.27 13.98 11.83
N ALA A 483 26.41 12.83 11.17
CA ALA A 483 25.28 12.12 10.58
C ALA A 483 24.26 11.66 11.64
N VAL A 484 24.76 11.06 12.72
CA VAL A 484 23.94 10.58 13.83
C VAL A 484 23.18 11.72 14.53
N TRP A 485 23.80 12.89 14.73
CA TRP A 485 23.13 14.06 15.29
C TRP A 485 22.07 14.65 14.35
N VAL A 486 22.24 14.55 13.03
CA VAL A 486 21.19 14.95 12.07
C VAL A 486 19.95 14.06 12.24
N TYR A 487 20.11 12.74 12.28
CA TYR A 487 18.98 11.82 12.54
C TYR A 487 18.36 12.06 13.92
N GLY A 488 19.17 12.20 14.96
CA GLY A 488 18.71 12.42 16.33
C GLY A 488 17.95 13.73 16.50
N SER A 489 18.50 14.85 16.02
CA SER A 489 17.86 16.18 16.15
C SER A 489 16.55 16.28 15.38
N LEU A 490 16.51 15.78 14.13
CA LEU A 490 15.26 15.72 13.36
C LEU A 490 14.22 14.80 14.02
N GLY A 491 14.66 13.67 14.58
CA GLY A 491 13.81 12.77 15.35
C GLY A 491 13.20 13.43 16.58
N LEU A 492 13.97 14.23 17.34
CA LEU A 492 13.47 14.98 18.49
C LEU A 492 12.48 16.07 18.08
N ILE A 493 12.75 16.80 16.98
CA ILE A 493 11.82 17.78 16.44
C ILE A 493 10.50 17.10 16.07
N ALA A 494 10.57 15.96 15.37
CA ALA A 494 9.40 15.17 15.02
C ALA A 494 8.66 14.65 16.27
N ALA A 495 9.38 14.24 17.32
CA ALA A 495 8.76 13.81 18.58
C ALA A 495 7.96 14.94 19.24
N ILE A 496 8.50 16.17 19.23
CA ILE A 496 7.78 17.37 19.70
C ILE A 496 6.56 17.64 18.81
N CYS A 497 6.70 17.53 17.49
CA CYS A 497 5.56 17.65 16.56
C CYS A 497 4.48 16.62 16.86
N SER A 498 4.84 15.36 17.11
CA SER A 498 3.89 14.30 17.48
C SER A 498 3.21 14.63 18.80
N TRP A 499 3.96 15.06 19.82
CA TRP A 499 3.39 15.40 21.12
C TRP A 499 2.40 16.58 21.05
N THR A 500 2.70 17.55 20.19
CA THR A 500 1.91 18.78 19.99
C THR A 500 0.80 18.63 18.95
N LEU A 501 0.56 17.43 18.43
CA LEU A 501 -0.58 17.18 17.53
C LEU A 501 -1.89 17.53 18.25
N PRO A 502 -2.77 18.34 17.63
CA PRO A 502 -3.95 18.88 18.30
C PRO A 502 -5.02 17.82 18.56
N ILE A 503 -5.10 16.78 17.71
CA ILE A 503 -6.18 15.80 17.71
C ILE A 503 -5.65 14.45 18.20
N GLU A 504 -6.32 13.82 19.16
CA GLU A 504 -6.12 12.41 19.52
C GLU A 504 -7.19 11.56 18.83
N THR A 505 -6.77 10.50 18.13
CA THR A 505 -7.66 9.69 17.29
C THR A 505 -8.21 8.45 18.00
N LYS A 506 -7.72 8.16 19.22
CA LYS A 506 -8.18 7.01 20.01
C LYS A 506 -9.70 7.08 20.25
N SER A 507 -10.41 6.06 19.77
CA SER A 507 -11.86 5.88 19.93
C SER A 507 -12.75 6.93 19.27
N ARG A 508 -12.22 7.75 18.35
CA ARG A 508 -13.02 8.74 17.61
C ARG A 508 -13.77 8.09 16.44
N VAL A 509 -15.07 8.37 16.33
CA VAL A 509 -15.85 7.98 15.14
C VAL A 509 -15.44 8.89 13.98
N LEU A 510 -15.21 8.32 12.81
CA LEU A 510 -14.70 9.05 11.64
C LEU A 510 -15.78 9.98 11.06
N PRO A 511 -15.56 11.31 11.06
CA PRO A 511 -16.49 12.26 10.45
C PRO A 511 -16.51 12.10 8.93
N GLN A 512 -17.70 12.28 8.34
CA GLN A 512 -17.92 12.05 6.91
C GLN A 512 -17.48 13.24 6.03
N SER A 513 -17.46 14.46 6.56
CA SER A 513 -17.02 15.65 5.82
C SER A 513 -16.46 16.73 6.75
N VAL A 514 -15.60 17.60 6.21
CA VAL A 514 -15.00 18.72 6.94
C VAL A 514 -16.06 19.70 7.47
N LYS A 515 -17.09 20.00 6.67
CA LYS A 515 -18.15 20.95 7.04
C LYS A 515 -19.01 20.47 8.20
N LEU A 516 -19.34 19.17 8.21
CA LEU A 516 -20.10 18.57 9.32
C LEU A 516 -19.29 18.58 10.62
N GLU A 517 -17.97 18.45 10.53
CA GLU A 517 -17.09 18.50 11.71
C GLU A 517 -16.93 19.95 12.21
N GLU A 518 -16.80 20.92 11.31
CA GLU A 518 -16.78 22.35 11.65
C GLU A 518 -18.11 22.82 12.28
N GLU A 519 -19.25 22.27 11.86
CA GLU A 519 -20.58 22.53 12.45
C GLU A 519 -20.80 21.82 13.80
N GLU A 520 -20.13 20.70 14.08
CA GLU A 520 -20.21 20.00 15.38
C GLU A 520 -19.32 20.63 16.46
N GLU A 521 -18.24 21.33 16.08
CA GLU A 521 -17.32 22.01 17.02
C GLU A 521 -17.63 23.51 17.25
N SER A 522 -18.49 24.13 16.41
CA SER A 522 -18.97 25.51 16.57
C SER A 522 -20.20 25.60 17.46
#